data_AF-A0A0Q9L0K8-F1
#
_entry.id   AF-A0A0Q9L0K8-F1
#
_cell.length_a   1.000
_cell.length_b   1.000
_cell.length_c   1.000
_cell.angle_alpha   90.00
_cell.angle_beta   90.00
_cell.angle_gamma   90.00
#
_symmetry.space_group_name_H-M   'P 1'
#
loop_
_entity.id
_entity.type
_entity.pdbx_description
1 polymer ?
#
loop_
_entity_poly.entity_id
_entity_poly.type
_entity_poly.pdbx_seq_one_letter_code
_entity_poly.pdbx_strand_id
1 'polypeptide(L)'
;MTGPWRVELGTLEESLISVDLAPGGYPERLGFEVVSPADADLETRINEARTAYERLGQETAQRFDVGVKMSSLQRFGMVDDLWDMALRDARAAIGQGYGPTVERRSCCFIYALPGCHECTGCPRLREPSEPS
;
A
#
# COMPACT_ATOMS: atom_id res chain seq x y z
N MET A 1 -17.07 17.34 9.57
CA MET A 1 -15.77 18.03 9.61
C MET A 1 -14.95 17.54 8.43
N THR A 2 -14.35 18.44 7.65
CA THR A 2 -13.41 18.09 6.57
C THR A 2 -11.98 18.26 7.08
N GLY A 3 -11.11 17.30 6.74
CA GLY A 3 -9.73 17.22 7.25
C GLY A 3 -8.79 18.33 6.78
N PRO A 4 -7.47 18.21 7.07
CA PRO A 4 -6.75 16.95 7.21
C PRO A 4 -6.73 16.34 8.63
N TRP A 5 -6.65 15.01 8.68
CA TRP A 5 -6.65 14.23 9.92
C TRP A 5 -5.38 13.39 10.05
N ARG A 6 -4.91 13.23 11.28
CA ARG A 6 -3.96 12.21 11.71
C ARG A 6 -4.75 11.10 12.42
N VAL A 7 -4.46 9.85 12.05
CA VAL A 7 -5.11 8.66 12.62
C VAL A 7 -4.06 7.80 13.31
N GLU A 8 -4.39 7.27 14.49
CA GLU A 8 -3.56 6.26 15.14
C GLU A 8 -4.08 4.87 14.79
N LEU A 9 -3.22 4.03 14.22
CA LEU A 9 -3.61 2.69 13.76
C LEU A 9 -3.43 1.61 14.84
N GLY A 10 -2.67 1.92 15.90
CA GLY A 10 -2.22 0.93 16.89
C GLY A 10 -1.04 0.09 16.39
N THR A 11 -0.97 -1.15 16.86
CA THR A 11 0.02 -2.18 16.48
C THR A 11 -0.69 -3.39 15.87
N LEU A 12 0.06 -4.43 15.48
CA LEU A 12 -0.54 -5.68 15.01
C LEU A 12 -1.23 -6.46 16.16
N GLU A 13 -0.75 -6.28 17.39
CA GLU A 13 -1.30 -6.92 18.59
C GLU A 13 -2.44 -6.12 19.23
N GLU A 14 -2.39 -4.79 19.13
CA GLU A 14 -3.35 -3.85 19.71
C GLU A 14 -3.85 -2.89 18.62
N SER A 15 -4.91 -3.28 17.92
CA SER A 15 -5.46 -2.49 16.82
C SER A 15 -6.38 -1.39 17.32
N LEU A 16 -6.20 -0.16 16.80
CA LEU A 16 -7.06 1.01 17.04
C LEU A 16 -7.95 1.34 15.83
N ILE A 17 -8.07 0.38 14.90
CA ILE A 17 -8.93 0.46 13.72
C ILE A 17 -10.01 -0.61 13.76
N SER A 18 -11.20 -0.26 13.29
CA SER A 18 -12.27 -1.23 13.06
C SER A 18 -12.57 -1.32 11.56
N VAL A 19 -12.93 -2.51 11.10
CA VAL A 19 -13.28 -2.75 9.70
C VAL A 19 -14.62 -3.45 9.65
N ASP A 20 -15.63 -2.77 9.08
CA ASP A 20 -16.87 -3.44 8.68
C ASP A 20 -16.67 -4.01 7.28
N LEU A 21 -16.97 -5.30 7.13
CA LEU A 21 -16.83 -6.00 5.86
C LEU A 21 -18.17 -6.03 5.11
N ALA A 22 -18.12 -5.79 3.81
CA ALA A 22 -19.22 -6.07 2.91
C ALA A 22 -19.48 -7.59 2.83
N PRO A 23 -20.63 -8.05 2.29
CA PRO A 23 -20.90 -9.47 2.09
C PRO A 23 -19.82 -10.24 1.30
N GLY A 24 -19.02 -9.54 0.48
CA GLY A 24 -17.88 -10.10 -0.26
C GLY A 24 -16.57 -10.18 0.53
N GLY A 25 -16.56 -9.83 1.82
CA GLY A 25 -15.38 -9.91 2.68
C GLY A 25 -14.34 -8.80 2.45
N TYR A 26 -14.64 -7.79 1.62
CA TYR A 26 -13.80 -6.61 1.46
C TYR A 26 -14.22 -5.49 2.43
N PRO A 27 -13.30 -4.60 2.82
CA PRO A 27 -13.62 -3.45 3.67
C PRO A 27 -14.70 -2.57 3.03
N GLU A 28 -15.81 -2.37 3.74
CA GLU A 28 -16.88 -1.43 3.38
C GLU A 28 -16.74 -0.12 4.16
N ARG A 29 -16.40 -0.23 5.45
CA ARG A 29 -16.22 0.93 6.33
C ARG A 29 -15.01 0.73 7.22
N LEU A 30 -14.26 1.81 7.41
CA LEU A 30 -13.18 1.90 8.38
C LEU A 30 -13.62 2.84 9.51
N GLY A 31 -13.43 2.38 10.75
CA GLY A 31 -13.52 3.19 11.95
C GLY A 31 -12.14 3.40 12.55
N PHE A 32 -11.93 4.58 13.15
CA PHE A 32 -10.70 4.95 13.81
C PHE A 32 -11.04 5.39 15.23
N GLU A 33 -10.37 4.80 16.22
CA GLU A 33 -10.62 5.13 17.62
C GLU A 33 -10.03 6.49 17.99
N VAL A 34 -8.83 6.79 17.50
CA VAL A 34 -8.12 8.04 17.78
C VAL A 34 -7.86 8.81 16.48
N VAL A 35 -8.50 9.98 16.37
CA VAL A 35 -8.37 10.90 15.24
C VAL A 35 -8.10 12.31 15.77
N SER A 36 -7.06 12.95 15.25
CA SER A 36 -6.68 14.33 15.60
C SER A 36 -6.49 15.17 14.33
N PRO A 37 -6.63 16.51 14.42
CA PRO A 37 -6.27 17.40 13.32
C PRO A 37 -4.80 17.22 12.93
N ALA A 38 -4.50 17.27 11.63
CA ALA A 38 -3.11 17.24 11.17
C ALA A 38 -2.63 18.66 10.86
N ASP A 39 -1.75 19.20 11.70
CA ASP A 39 -1.28 20.59 11.60
C ASP A 39 -0.08 20.77 10.66
N ALA A 40 0.58 19.68 10.26
CA ALA A 40 1.73 19.70 9.38
C ALA A 40 1.34 19.95 7.90
N ASP A 41 2.26 20.52 7.13
CA ASP A 41 2.09 20.69 5.68
C ASP A 41 1.93 19.33 4.97
N LEU A 42 1.47 19.37 3.71
CA LEU A 42 1.13 18.16 2.96
C LEU A 42 2.31 17.19 2.82
N GLU A 43 3.50 17.68 2.50
CA GLU A 43 4.65 16.81 2.21
C GLU A 43 5.21 16.19 3.51
N THR A 44 5.21 16.95 4.61
CA THR A 44 5.51 16.39 5.93
C THR A 44 4.52 15.28 6.29
N ARG A 45 3.21 15.49 6.09
CA ARG A 45 2.19 14.46 6.36
C ARG A 45 2.36 13.21 5.50
N ILE A 46 2.72 13.37 4.22
CA ILE A 46 2.99 12.24 3.32
C ILE A 46 4.19 11.43 3.82
N ASN A 47 5.28 12.10 4.23
CA ASN A 47 6.47 11.41 4.73
C ASN A 47 6.23 10.67 6.05
N GLU A 48 5.48 11.28 6.97
CA GLU A 48 5.07 10.61 8.22
C GLU A 48 4.18 9.39 7.94
N ALA A 49 3.19 9.55 7.06
CA ALA A 49 2.31 8.46 6.65
C ALA A 49 3.10 7.33 5.97
N ARG A 50 4.08 7.67 5.12
CA ARG A 50 4.99 6.71 4.49
C ARG A 50 5.74 5.90 5.52
N THR A 51 6.35 6.58 6.48
CA THR A 51 7.15 5.95 7.55
C THR A 51 6.30 4.97 8.37
N ALA A 52 5.09 5.40 8.75
CA ALA A 52 4.17 4.54 9.51
C ALA A 52 3.72 3.32 8.69
N TYR A 53 3.38 3.54 7.42
CA TYR A 53 2.98 2.49 6.48
C TYR A 53 4.11 1.49 6.22
N GLU A 54 5.33 1.94 5.93
CA GLU A 54 6.47 1.07 5.65
C GLU A 54 6.79 0.18 6.84
N ARG A 55 6.75 0.73 8.07
CA ARG A 55 6.95 -0.05 9.30
C ARG A 55 5.95 -1.21 9.39
N LEU A 56 4.66 -0.91 9.27
CA LEU A 56 3.59 -1.93 9.39
C LEU A 56 3.62 -2.92 8.22
N GLY A 57 3.82 -2.43 7.00
CA GLY A 57 3.88 -3.24 5.79
C GLY A 57 5.06 -4.20 5.80
N GLN A 58 6.24 -3.73 6.22
CA GLN A 58 7.42 -4.59 6.36
C GLN A 58 7.24 -5.65 7.44
N GLU A 59 6.67 -5.28 8.59
CA GLU A 59 6.37 -6.25 9.66
C GLU A 59 5.38 -7.32 9.19
N THR A 60 4.32 -6.91 8.50
CA THR A 60 3.34 -7.82 7.90
C THR A 60 4.01 -8.75 6.89
N ALA A 61 4.83 -8.22 5.98
CA ALA A 61 5.56 -8.99 4.99
C ALA A 61 6.58 -9.97 5.61
N GLN A 62 7.18 -9.63 6.76
CA GLN A 62 8.06 -10.53 7.50
C GLN A 62 7.30 -11.69 8.13
N ARG A 63 6.14 -11.43 8.74
CA ARG A 63 5.31 -12.43 9.44
C ARG A 63 4.56 -13.37 8.49
N PHE A 64 4.42 -12.99 7.22
CA PHE A 64 3.72 -13.80 6.22
C PHE A 64 4.46 -15.12 5.93
N ASP A 65 3.84 -16.24 6.32
CA ASP A 65 4.31 -17.58 5.99
C ASP A 65 3.82 -18.00 4.61
N VAL A 66 4.74 -17.93 3.65
CA VAL A 66 4.47 -18.23 2.24
C VAL A 66 4.70 -19.71 1.90
N GLY A 67 5.26 -20.52 2.81
CA GLY A 67 5.51 -21.96 2.58
C GLY A 67 6.48 -22.32 1.45
N VAL A 68 7.01 -21.34 0.70
CA VAL A 68 7.96 -21.51 -0.40
C VAL A 68 9.09 -20.49 -0.32
N LYS A 69 10.19 -20.74 -1.04
CA LYS A 69 11.29 -19.76 -1.12
C LYS A 69 10.83 -18.50 -1.86
N MET A 70 10.92 -17.35 -1.22
CA MET A 70 10.58 -16.04 -1.78
C MET A 70 11.78 -15.10 -1.66
N SER A 71 12.09 -14.36 -2.73
CA SER A 71 13.17 -13.37 -2.68
C SER A 71 12.78 -12.15 -1.85
N SER A 72 13.75 -11.43 -1.29
CA SER A 72 13.50 -10.19 -0.54
C SER A 72 12.77 -9.15 -1.39
N LEU A 73 13.10 -9.08 -2.69
CA LEU A 73 12.44 -8.17 -3.62
C LEU A 73 10.95 -8.52 -3.79
N GLN A 74 10.60 -9.81 -3.86
CA GLN A 74 9.20 -10.24 -3.92
C GLN A 74 8.48 -9.99 -2.61
N ARG A 75 9.16 -10.25 -1.47
CA ARG A 75 8.57 -10.10 -0.14
C ARG A 75 8.29 -8.63 0.21
N PHE A 76 9.26 -7.76 -0.02
CA PHE A 76 9.19 -6.37 0.42
C PHE A 76 8.80 -5.39 -0.68
N GLY A 77 9.03 -5.73 -1.95
CA GLY A 77 8.71 -4.83 -3.06
C GLY A 77 7.23 -4.48 -3.14
N MET A 78 6.33 -5.33 -2.61
CA MET A 78 4.91 -5.01 -2.56
C MET A 78 4.60 -3.81 -1.67
N VAL A 79 5.39 -3.60 -0.60
CA VAL A 79 5.21 -2.49 0.34
C VAL A 79 5.39 -1.19 -0.43
N ASP A 80 6.51 -1.07 -1.15
CA ASP A 80 6.81 0.10 -1.97
C ASP A 80 5.78 0.31 -3.08
N ASP A 81 5.43 -0.75 -3.81
CA ASP A 81 4.49 -0.65 -4.94
C ASP A 81 3.12 -0.13 -4.50
N LEU A 82 2.60 -0.68 -3.40
CA LEU A 82 1.30 -0.30 -2.85
C LEU A 82 1.31 1.12 -2.29
N TRP A 83 2.42 1.57 -1.69
CA TRP A 83 2.58 2.96 -1.27
C TRP A 83 2.51 3.91 -2.47
N ASP A 84 3.29 3.64 -3.51
CA ASP A 84 3.37 4.50 -4.69
C ASP A 84 2.00 4.58 -5.39
N MET A 85 1.26 3.46 -5.46
CA MET A 85 -0.11 3.43 -6.01
C MET A 85 -1.10 4.20 -5.13
N ALA A 86 -1.07 4.00 -3.81
CA ALA A 86 -1.96 4.70 -2.89
C ALA A 86 -1.72 6.22 -2.92
N LEU A 87 -0.45 6.65 -2.97
CA LEU A 87 -0.11 8.07 -3.06
C LEU A 87 -0.57 8.68 -4.39
N ARG A 88 -0.40 7.95 -5.49
CA ARG A 88 -0.91 8.36 -6.81
C ARG A 88 -2.42 8.60 -6.79
N ASP A 89 -3.18 7.66 -6.25
CA ASP A 89 -4.64 7.75 -6.19
C ASP A 89 -5.10 8.85 -5.21
N ALA A 90 -4.42 9.01 -4.08
CA ALA A 90 -4.69 10.08 -3.12
C ALA A 90 -4.45 11.47 -3.73
N ARG A 91 -3.38 11.65 -4.52
CA ARG A 91 -3.11 12.90 -5.25
C ARG A 91 -4.17 13.16 -6.32
N ALA A 92 -4.61 12.13 -7.04
CA ALA A 92 -5.68 12.25 -8.01
C ALA A 92 -7.01 12.69 -7.35
N ALA A 93 -7.34 12.12 -6.20
CA ALA A 93 -8.57 12.43 -5.45
C ALA A 93 -8.66 13.90 -4.99
N ILE A 94 -7.51 14.57 -4.79
CA ILE A 94 -7.46 16.01 -4.46
C ILE A 94 -7.27 16.91 -5.69
N GLY A 95 -7.43 16.37 -6.90
CA GLY A 95 -7.39 17.14 -8.15
C GLY A 95 -6.00 17.37 -8.73
N GLN A 96 -4.95 16.71 -8.23
CA GLN A 96 -3.59 16.80 -8.82
C GLN A 96 -3.41 15.89 -10.05
N GLY A 97 -4.44 15.10 -10.41
CA GLY A 97 -4.40 14.15 -11.50
C GLY A 97 -3.70 12.84 -11.14
N TYR A 98 -3.87 11.83 -12.00
CA TYR A 98 -3.37 10.47 -11.76
C TYR A 98 -1.87 10.29 -12.07
N GLY A 99 -1.20 11.23 -12.75
CA GLY A 99 0.18 11.02 -13.19
C GLY A 99 0.38 9.72 -14.01
N PRO A 100 1.64 9.27 -14.21
CA PRO A 100 1.92 7.99 -14.85
C PRO A 100 1.50 6.80 -13.99
N THR A 101 1.28 5.65 -14.62
CA THR A 101 1.08 4.37 -13.92
C THR A 101 2.34 4.02 -13.10
N VAL A 102 2.14 3.43 -11.93
CA VAL A 102 3.25 2.94 -11.10
C VAL A 102 3.87 1.69 -11.71
N GLU A 103 5.16 1.78 -12.04
CA GLU A 103 5.96 0.66 -12.50
C GLU A 103 6.37 -0.22 -11.32
N ARG A 104 5.73 -1.39 -11.17
CA ARG A 104 5.89 -2.20 -9.94
C ARG A 104 7.18 -2.99 -9.91
N ARG A 105 7.78 -3.06 -8.72
CA ARG A 105 8.98 -3.83 -8.39
C ARG A 105 8.65 -5.28 -8.09
N SER A 106 7.49 -5.54 -7.50
CA SER A 106 6.99 -6.88 -7.16
C SER A 106 5.87 -7.32 -8.09
N CYS A 107 5.78 -8.63 -8.35
CA CYS A 107 4.63 -9.20 -9.04
C CYS A 107 3.46 -9.32 -8.05
N CYS A 108 2.23 -8.94 -8.45
CA CYS A 108 1.01 -9.19 -7.64
C CYS A 108 0.73 -10.69 -7.47
N PHE A 109 1.25 -11.55 -8.34
CA PHE A 109 1.11 -13.00 -8.25
C PHE A 109 2.10 -13.61 -7.26
N ILE A 110 1.95 -13.30 -5.99
CA ILE A 110 2.45 -14.18 -4.92
C ILE A 110 1.80 -15.58 -5.03
N TYR A 111 0.61 -15.65 -5.66
CA TYR A 111 -0.07 -16.88 -6.05
C TYR A 111 -0.40 -16.81 -7.54
N ALA A 112 0.20 -17.66 -8.37
CA ALA A 112 -0.25 -17.81 -9.75
C ALA A 112 -1.65 -18.45 -9.75
N LEU A 113 -2.69 -17.63 -9.92
CA LEU A 113 -4.07 -18.10 -10.02
C LEU A 113 -4.40 -18.37 -11.50
N PRO A 114 -5.02 -19.51 -11.84
CA PRO A 114 -5.44 -19.80 -13.21
C PRO A 114 -6.32 -18.68 -13.79
N GLY A 115 -6.01 -18.24 -15.01
CA GLY A 115 -6.80 -17.23 -15.73
C GLY A 115 -6.47 -15.77 -15.41
N CYS A 116 -5.50 -15.50 -14.53
CA CYS A 116 -5.07 -14.12 -14.29
C CYS A 116 -3.91 -13.71 -15.22
N HIS A 117 -3.99 -12.48 -15.75
CA HIS A 117 -3.03 -11.90 -16.69
C HIS A 117 -2.18 -10.78 -16.03
N GLU A 118 -1.11 -10.37 -16.70
CA GLU A 118 -0.24 -9.27 -16.29
C GLU A 118 -1.05 -7.97 -16.11
N CYS A 119 -0.92 -7.33 -14.93
CA CYS A 119 -1.41 -5.96 -14.76
C CYS A 119 -0.53 -4.96 -15.53
N THR A 120 -1.05 -3.76 -15.83
CA THR A 120 -0.31 -2.71 -16.56
C THR A 120 1.05 -2.37 -15.95
N GLY A 121 1.21 -2.42 -14.62
CA GLY A 121 2.49 -2.19 -13.96
C GLY A 121 3.32 -3.46 -13.71
N CYS A 122 3.05 -4.58 -14.38
CA CYS A 122 3.69 -5.86 -14.05
C CYS A 122 5.20 -5.84 -14.36
N PRO A 123 6.09 -6.21 -13.41
CA PRO A 123 7.53 -6.24 -13.66
C PRO A 123 7.94 -7.20 -14.79
N ARG A 124 7.09 -8.17 -15.16
CA ARG A 124 7.32 -9.10 -16.27
C ARG A 124 7.16 -8.45 -17.64
N LEU A 125 6.51 -7.29 -17.72
CA LEU A 125 6.33 -6.52 -18.94
C LEU A 125 7.46 -5.51 -19.18
N ARG A 126 8.39 -5.34 -18.23
CA ARG A 126 9.53 -4.45 -18.42
C ARG A 126 10.44 -5.02 -19.50
N GLU A 127 10.73 -4.19 -20.51
CA GLU A 127 11.80 -4.49 -21.44
C GLU A 127 13.14 -4.52 -20.67
N PRO A 128 14.04 -5.47 -20.97
CA PRO A 128 15.37 -5.45 -20.37
C PRO A 128 16.07 -4.16 -20.76
N SER A 129 16.48 -3.37 -19.76
CA SER A 129 17.27 -2.16 -19.99
C SER A 129 18.55 -2.52 -20.74
N GLU A 130 18.86 -1.80 -21.83
CA GLU A 130 20.15 -1.92 -22.50
C GLU A 130 21.27 -1.74 -21.47
N PRO A 131 22.32 -2.59 -21.50
CA PRO A 131 23.44 -2.43 -20.60
C PRO A 131 24.15 -1.10 -20.90
N SER A 132 24.16 -0.22 -19.90
CA SER A 132 24.97 1.00 -19.84
C SER A 132 26.45 0.71 -19.77
#